data_AF-A0A0Q5ZZW4-F1
#
_entry.id   AF-A0A0Q5ZZW4-F1
#
_cell.length_a   1.000
_cell.length_b   1.000
_cell.length_c   1.000
_cell.angle_alpha   90.00
_cell.angle_beta   90.00
_cell.angle_gamma   90.00
#
_symmetry.space_group_name_H-M   'P 1'
#
loop_
_entity.id
_entity.type
_entity.pdbx_description
1 polymer ?
#
loop_
_entity_poly.entity_id
_entity_poly.type
_entity_poly.pdbx_seq_one_letter_code
_entity_poly.pdbx_strand_id
1 'polypeptide(L)'
;MNNSLKLDYYTQLFFLIAGIISAVIGCFFDFGFMLFYFVVGIPQLLSFTVRAFQKENKSVVYIVYGIFILPVWLSLLIVFGLNNEYGIANFLGYVLIISLVYSPVLSFFYVYDLYQSSKKI
;
A
#
# COMPACT_ATOMS: atom_id res chain seq x y z
N MET A 1 19.05 16.27 6.58
CA MET A 1 18.75 15.33 5.46
C MET A 1 18.95 13.87 5.87
N ASN A 2 17.90 13.19 6.33
CA ASN A 2 17.95 11.76 6.69
C ASN A 2 18.03 10.89 5.42
N ASN A 3 19.16 10.24 5.19
CA ASN A 3 19.41 9.38 4.02
C ASN A 3 18.36 8.27 3.87
N SER A 4 17.80 7.79 4.99
CA SER A 4 16.79 6.72 5.02
C SER A 4 15.46 7.10 4.38
N LEU A 5 14.91 8.28 4.66
CA LEU A 5 13.63 8.71 4.06
C LEU A 5 13.75 8.97 2.56
N LYS A 6 14.90 9.50 2.11
CA LYS A 6 15.15 9.71 0.69
C LYS A 6 15.25 8.38 -0.05
N LEU A 7 15.98 7.42 0.52
CA LEU A 7 16.05 6.08 -0.03
C LEU A 7 14.65 5.46 -0.13
N ASP A 8 13.88 5.52 0.96
CA ASP A 8 12.52 4.98 0.98
C ASP A 8 11.61 5.65 -0.06
N TYR A 9 11.66 6.98 -0.20
CA TYR A 9 10.95 7.70 -1.26
C TYR A 9 11.29 7.16 -2.66
N TYR A 10 12.58 7.02 -3.01
CA TYR A 10 12.97 6.50 -4.32
C TYR A 10 12.56 5.03 -4.51
N THR A 11 12.65 4.22 -3.47
CA THR A 11 12.18 2.83 -3.48
C THR A 11 10.68 2.75 -3.72
N GLN A 12 9.86 3.54 -3.00
CA GLN A 12 8.42 3.53 -3.19
C GLN A 12 8.00 4.13 -4.54
N LEU A 13 8.73 5.14 -5.04
CA LEU A 13 8.51 5.66 -6.38
C LEU A 13 8.81 4.61 -7.46
N PHE A 14 9.90 3.85 -7.30
CA PHE A 14 10.22 2.74 -8.20
C PHE A 14 9.10 1.70 -8.20
N PHE A 15 8.63 1.27 -7.03
CA PHE A 15 7.55 0.30 -6.94
C PHE A 15 6.23 0.84 -7.48
N LEU A 16 5.93 2.13 -7.30
CA LEU A 16 4.75 2.76 -7.89
C LEU A 16 4.79 2.72 -9.43
N ILE A 17 5.93 3.06 -10.03
CA ILE A 17 6.12 2.98 -11.49
C ILE A 17 6.01 1.53 -11.97
N ALA A 18 6.69 0.59 -11.30
CA ALA A 18 6.60 -0.83 -11.59
C ALA A 18 5.15 -1.34 -11.44
N GLY A 19 4.42 -0.81 -10.46
CA GLY A 19 3.01 -1.05 -10.21
C GLY A 19 2.14 -0.66 -11.39
N ILE A 20 2.28 0.55 -11.90
CA ILE A 20 1.54 1.03 -13.07
C ILE A 20 1.80 0.12 -14.28
N ILE A 21 3.07 -0.25 -14.51
CA ILE A 21 3.44 -1.20 -15.58
C ILE A 21 2.77 -2.57 -15.34
N SER A 22 2.81 -3.07 -14.11
CA SER A 22 2.20 -4.35 -13.74
C SER A 22 0.68 -4.36 -13.90
N ALA A 23 0.00 -3.22 -13.67
CA ALA A 23 -1.43 -3.08 -13.89
C ALA A 23 -1.77 -3.19 -15.38
N VAL A 24 -0.99 -2.53 -16.23
CA VAL A 24 -1.15 -2.62 -17.70
C VAL A 24 -0.94 -4.06 -18.16
N ILE A 25 0.13 -4.72 -17.70
CA ILE A 25 0.42 -6.12 -18.02
C ILE A 25 -0.72 -7.02 -17.50
N GLY A 26 -1.19 -6.83 -16.27
CA GLY A 26 -2.24 -7.64 -15.68
C GLY A 26 -3.55 -7.63 -16.47
N CYS A 27 -3.89 -6.51 -17.11
CA CYS A 27 -5.03 -6.44 -18.03
C CYS A 27 -4.90 -7.34 -19.27
N PHE A 28 -3.68 -7.74 -19.66
CA PHE A 28 -3.44 -8.67 -20.77
C PHE A 28 -3.41 -10.16 -20.35
N PHE A 29 -3.29 -10.47 -19.06
CA PHE A 29 -3.06 -11.83 -18.55
C PHE A 29 -4.12 -12.26 -17.50
N ASP A 30 -5.35 -11.74 -17.58
CA ASP A 30 -6.48 -12.04 -16.67
C ASP A 30 -6.28 -11.73 -15.17
N PHE A 31 -5.12 -11.20 -14.78
CA PHE A 31 -4.85 -10.76 -13.40
C PHE A 31 -5.39 -9.34 -13.09
N GLY A 32 -5.74 -8.57 -14.13
CA GLY A 32 -6.25 -7.20 -14.00
C GLY A 32 -5.38 -6.32 -13.09
N PHE A 33 -6.03 -5.51 -12.23
CA PHE A 33 -5.35 -4.64 -11.26
C PHE A 33 -4.77 -5.37 -10.05
N MET A 34 -4.96 -6.69 -9.92
CA MET A 34 -4.47 -7.43 -8.76
C MET A 34 -2.94 -7.46 -8.68
N LEU A 35 -2.23 -7.42 -9.82
CA LEU A 35 -0.76 -7.35 -9.83
C LEU A 35 -0.23 -6.05 -9.22
N PHE A 36 -0.90 -4.93 -9.47
CA PHE A 36 -0.54 -3.63 -8.86
C PHE A 36 -0.49 -3.73 -7.34
N TYR A 37 -1.46 -4.43 -6.76
CA TYR A 37 -1.59 -4.59 -5.31
C TYR A 37 -0.39 -5.25 -4.66
N PHE A 38 0.13 -6.30 -5.27
CA PHE A 38 1.28 -7.00 -4.74
C PHE A 38 2.58 -6.26 -5.02
N VAL A 39 2.72 -5.69 -6.22
CA VAL A 39 3.93 -4.97 -6.63
C VAL A 39 4.11 -3.66 -5.86
N VAL A 40 3.04 -2.91 -5.59
CA VAL A 40 3.09 -1.63 -4.87
C VAL A 40 2.82 -1.82 -3.39
N GLY A 41 1.80 -2.61 -3.06
CA GLY A 41 1.25 -2.63 -1.72
C GLY A 41 2.14 -3.36 -0.71
N ILE A 42 2.81 -4.48 -1.08
CA ILE A 42 3.73 -5.16 -0.15
C ILE A 42 4.90 -4.23 0.21
N PRO A 43 5.63 -3.64 -0.76
CA PRO A 43 6.72 -2.72 -0.45
C PRO A 43 6.28 -1.48 0.34
N GLN A 44 5.09 -0.93 0.05
CA GLN A 44 4.56 0.20 0.79
C GLN A 44 4.16 -0.17 2.22
N LEU A 45 3.59 -1.36 2.45
CA LEU A 45 3.28 -1.84 3.80
C LEU A 45 4.56 -1.98 4.64
N LEU A 46 5.62 -2.52 4.04
CA LEU A 46 6.92 -2.64 4.70
C LEU A 46 7.49 -1.26 5.05
N SER A 47 7.49 -0.32 4.10
CA SER A 47 7.90 1.07 4.35
C SER A 47 7.07 1.73 5.45
N PHE A 48 5.74 1.59 5.39
CA PHE A 48 4.83 2.13 6.38
C PHE A 48 5.16 1.60 7.78
N THR A 49 5.40 0.29 7.89
CA THR A 49 5.73 -0.38 9.14
C THR A 49 7.08 0.09 9.69
N VAL A 50 8.10 0.19 8.84
CA VAL A 50 9.41 0.73 9.24
C VAL A 50 9.27 2.17 9.72
N ARG A 51 8.51 3.01 9.00
CA ARG A 51 8.23 4.40 9.41
C ARG A 51 7.48 4.48 10.73
N ALA A 52 6.63 3.51 11.08
CA ALA A 52 5.88 3.52 12.34
C ALA A 52 6.82 3.54 13.56
N PHE A 53 7.98 2.90 13.46
CA PHE A 53 8.98 2.85 14.54
C PHE A 53 9.99 4.01 14.54
N GLN A 54 9.96 4.88 13.53
CA GLN A 54 10.83 6.05 13.48
C GLN A 54 10.30 7.18 14.38
N LYS A 55 11.20 7.91 15.04
CA LYS A 55 10.86 9.00 15.98
C LYS A 55 10.30 10.26 15.32
N GLU A 56 10.31 10.33 13.99
CA GLU A 56 9.85 11.49 13.23
C GLU A 56 8.32 11.66 13.33
N ASN A 57 7.88 12.92 13.40
CA ASN A 57 6.46 13.28 13.42
C ASN A 57 5.74 12.73 12.19
N LYS A 58 4.63 12.04 12.43
CA LYS A 58 3.79 11.49 11.36
C LYS A 58 2.87 12.58 10.81
N SER A 59 2.78 12.65 9.49
CA SER A 59 1.83 13.56 8.84
C SER A 59 0.40 13.00 8.93
N VAL A 60 -0.58 13.87 8.73
CA VAL A 60 -1.98 13.44 8.59
C VAL A 60 -2.15 12.46 7.43
N VAL A 61 -1.43 12.67 6.32
CA VAL A 61 -1.48 11.78 5.14
C VAL A 61 -0.98 10.38 5.48
N TYR A 62 0.11 10.27 6.26
CA TYR A 62 0.61 8.98 6.75
C TYR A 62 -0.42 8.25 7.62
N ILE A 63 -1.08 8.98 8.53
CA ILE A 63 -2.08 8.40 9.43
C ILE A 63 -3.29 7.90 8.62
N VAL A 64 -3.81 8.72 7.71
CA VAL A 64 -4.92 8.35 6.82
C VAL A 64 -4.54 7.14 5.98
N TYR A 65 -3.34 7.11 5.39
CA TYR A 65 -2.85 5.96 4.65
C TYR A 65 -2.89 4.68 5.51
N GLY A 66 -2.38 4.73 6.74
CA GLY A 66 -2.37 3.62 7.68
C GLY A 66 -3.77 3.06 8.00
N ILE A 67 -4.72 3.96 8.28
CA ILE A 67 -6.12 3.60 8.61
C ILE A 67 -6.78 2.82 7.46
N PHE A 68 -6.48 3.15 6.21
CA PHE A 68 -7.09 2.50 5.06
C PHE A 68 -6.34 1.23 4.63
N ILE A 69 -5.00 1.23 4.72
CA ILE A 69 -4.20 0.10 4.21
C ILE A 69 -4.15 -1.09 5.17
N LEU A 70 -4.15 -0.85 6.49
CA LEU A 70 -4.06 -1.93 7.48
C LEU A 70 -5.26 -2.88 7.42
N PRO A 71 -6.53 -2.41 7.36
CA PRO A 71 -7.68 -3.29 7.19
C PRO A 71 -7.61 -4.15 5.92
N VAL A 72 -7.04 -3.63 4.84
CA VAL A 72 -6.89 -4.36 3.57
C VAL A 72 -5.94 -5.54 3.73
N TRP A 73 -4.75 -5.32 4.31
CA TRP A 73 -3.79 -6.41 4.52
C TRP A 73 -4.25 -7.42 5.55
N LEU A 74 -4.93 -6.97 6.62
CA LEU A 74 -5.58 -7.88 7.57
C LEU A 74 -6.66 -8.72 6.89
N SER A 75 -7.48 -8.11 6.03
CA SER A 75 -8.50 -8.81 5.25
C SER A 75 -7.88 -9.86 4.33
N LEU A 76 -6.79 -9.53 3.63
CA LEU A 76 -6.05 -10.49 2.80
C LEU A 76 -5.53 -11.67 3.62
N LEU A 77 -4.91 -11.41 4.77
CA LEU A 77 -4.37 -12.47 5.64
C LEU A 77 -5.49 -13.38 6.17
N ILE A 78 -6.64 -12.83 6.52
CA ILE A 78 -7.76 -13.61 7.07
C ILE A 78 -8.47 -14.41 5.97
N VAL A 79 -8.66 -13.84 4.77
CA VAL A 79 -9.33 -14.51 3.65
C VAL A 79 -8.47 -15.62 3.05
N PHE A 80 -7.16 -15.39 2.89
CA PHE A 80 -6.26 -16.35 2.25
C PHE A 80 -5.50 -17.24 3.23
N GLY A 81 -5.29 -16.81 4.48
CA GLY A 81 -4.47 -17.52 5.47
C GLY A 81 -5.27 -18.33 6.50
N LEU A 82 -6.57 -18.04 6.68
CA LEU A 82 -7.44 -18.79 7.57
C LEU A 82 -8.60 -19.35 6.72
N ASN A 83 -8.69 -20.69 6.61
CA ASN A 83 -9.80 -21.38 5.95
C ASN A 83 -11.12 -21.09 6.69
N ASN A 84 -11.72 -19.93 6.40
CA ASN A 84 -12.76 -19.33 7.23
C ASN A 84 -14.18 -19.64 6.75
N GLU A 85 -15.10 -19.59 7.71
CA GLU A 85 -16.54 -19.70 7.49
C GLU A 85 -17.06 -18.55 6.59
N TYR A 86 -17.99 -18.89 5.71
CA TYR A 86 -18.48 -18.08 4.59
C TYR A 86 -18.89 -16.63 4.96
N GLY A 87 -19.37 -16.36 6.18
CA GLY A 87 -19.86 -15.04 6.58
C GLY A 87 -18.78 -13.96 6.72
N ILE A 88 -17.72 -14.26 7.47
CA ILE A 88 -16.62 -13.31 7.74
C ILE A 88 -15.79 -13.09 6.46
N ALA A 89 -15.56 -14.15 5.70
CA ALA A 89 -14.86 -14.08 4.43
C ALA A 89 -15.58 -13.18 3.41
N ASN A 90 -16.91 -13.21 3.35
CA ASN A 90 -17.69 -12.35 2.44
C ASN A 90 -17.57 -10.87 2.79
N PHE A 91 -17.69 -10.51 4.08
CA PHE A 91 -17.53 -9.12 4.51
C PHE A 91 -16.14 -8.57 4.16
N LEU A 92 -15.08 -9.34 4.47
CA LEU A 92 -13.71 -8.96 4.16
C LEU A 92 -13.45 -8.92 2.65
N GLY A 93 -14.10 -9.80 1.88
CA GLY A 93 -14.09 -9.76 0.42
C GLY A 93 -14.60 -8.43 -0.13
N TYR A 94 -15.68 -7.86 0.42
CA TYR A 94 -16.15 -6.53 0.02
C TYR A 94 -15.13 -5.42 0.33
N VAL A 95 -14.48 -5.49 1.50
CA VAL A 95 -13.40 -4.55 1.85
C VAL A 95 -12.27 -4.60 0.81
N LEU A 96 -11.88 -5.80 0.40
CA LEU A 96 -10.84 -6.01 -0.61
C LEU A 96 -11.25 -5.45 -1.98
N ILE A 97 -12.47 -5.71 -2.44
CA ILE A 97 -12.99 -5.20 -3.72
C ILE A 97 -13.02 -3.67 -3.72
N ILE A 98 -13.56 -3.05 -2.67
CA ILE A 98 -13.61 -1.58 -2.57
C ILE A 98 -12.21 -0.99 -2.54
N SER A 99 -11.27 -1.69 -1.88
CA SER A 99 -9.89 -1.24 -1.83
C SER A 99 -9.30 -1.08 -3.22
N LEU A 100 -9.63 -1.96 -4.18
CA LEU A 100 -9.06 -1.93 -5.53
C LEU A 100 -9.18 -0.55 -6.19
N VAL A 101 -10.23 0.19 -5.83
CA VAL A 101 -10.51 1.53 -6.36
C VAL A 101 -9.66 2.60 -5.67
N TYR A 102 -9.58 2.60 -4.34
CA TYR A 102 -8.94 3.69 -3.60
C TYR A 102 -7.44 3.49 -3.36
N SER A 103 -6.94 2.26 -3.32
CA SER A 103 -5.54 1.98 -3.00
C SER A 103 -4.53 2.53 -4.01
N PRO A 104 -4.80 2.57 -5.34
CA PRO A 104 -3.93 3.29 -6.27
C PRO A 104 -3.79 4.76 -5.88
N VAL A 105 -4.90 5.45 -5.59
CA VAL A 105 -4.88 6.87 -5.17
C VAL A 105 -4.09 7.06 -3.86
N LEU A 106 -4.32 6.21 -2.86
CA LEU A 106 -3.57 6.24 -1.61
C LEU A 106 -2.08 5.98 -1.80
N SER A 107 -1.71 5.12 -2.75
CA SER A 107 -0.31 4.81 -3.04
C SER A 107 0.45 6.04 -3.56
N PHE A 108 -0.19 6.86 -4.41
CA PHE A 108 0.36 8.17 -4.83
C PHE A 108 0.50 9.13 -3.65
N PHE A 109 -0.51 9.23 -2.79
CA PHE A 109 -0.43 10.09 -1.61
C PHE A 109 0.66 9.67 -0.63
N TYR A 110 0.91 8.37 -0.48
CA TYR A 110 1.99 7.87 0.35
C TYR A 110 3.38 8.25 -0.18
N VAL A 111 3.59 8.10 -1.50
CA VAL A 111 4.85 8.52 -2.15
C VAL A 111 5.03 10.04 -2.06
N TYR A 112 3.96 10.81 -2.24
CA TYR A 112 3.99 12.26 -2.07
C TYR A 112 4.32 12.68 -0.63
N ASP A 113 3.76 11.98 0.36
CA ASP A 113 4.08 12.22 1.77
C ASP A 113 5.56 11.95 2.06
N LEU A 114 6.10 10.84 1.56
CA LEU A 114 7.54 10.51 1.67
C LEU A 114 8.41 11.61 1.06
N TYR A 115 8.03 12.12 -0.11
CA TYR A 115 8.73 13.26 -0.74
C TYR A 115 8.75 14.49 0.17
N GLN A 116 7.60 14.86 0.75
CA GLN A 116 7.50 16.02 1.63
C GLN A 116 8.27 15.84 2.93
N SER A 117 8.15 14.67 3.58
CA SER A 117 8.91 14.34 4.78
C SER A 117 10.42 14.34 4.51
N SER A 118 10.87 13.89 3.34
CA SER A 118 12.29 13.89 2.96
C SER A 118 12.90 15.30 2.78
N LYS A 119 12.05 16.32 2.60
CA LYS A 119 12.47 17.73 2.42
C LYS A 119 12.44 18.55 3.71
N LYS A 120 11.62 18.18 4.69
CA LYS A 120 11.42 18.94 5.93
C LYS A 120 12.55 18.74 6.98
N ILE A 121 13.59 17.96 6.65
CA ILE A 121 14.70 17.53 7.55
C ILE A 121 16.06 17.74 6.86
#